data_AF-A0A356K1Q4-F1
#
_entry.id   AF-A0A356K1Q4-F1
#
_cell.length_a   1.000
_cell.length_b   1.000
_cell.length_c   1.000
_cell.angle_alpha   90.00
_cell.angle_beta   90.00
_cell.angle_gamma   90.00
#
_symmetry.space_group_name_H-M   'P 1'
#
loop_
_entity.id
_entity.type
_entity.pdbx_description
1 polymer ?
#
loop_
_entity_poly.entity_id
_entity_poly.type
_entity_poly.pdbx_seq_one_letter_code
_entity_poly.pdbx_strand_id
1 'polypeptide(L)'
;MNNNFEAIKSLVSLLVKKAGFDINSNYSEEELAKTKESIKKLQSEKEGSNNQKTLSKIIDALKLRQANWENNAEIVGKSLLNAYKEGKEYTSVKARIELLGNLASKGTENLSAGNLYTRLNELESKYNELNDKINTYEYKNTEEREMDEKYKAYLDNKIDSLNAELKTVNKELDELREVELKDVNIVNKIKDYIDKLDKDLTRIDRVLNEGVNTDISFEVYERLENAKNDLESKQERNKDTLEKAEKMLENVRNNRTNNNNKKEILLDELDKCTTKMNNVSNKLKEDNYVNTTERIIDINEKEKIRLEIDYLKNKKDVIYVDASKVKEELIKEWSNTKINVDKQEVVNNDFKESDTFTEKNVDKEVVISSEEEIPSEVIEETKQIVPEVIKAEPVKSLEEILGKEELALEEKPVKEETKEVIKEEVKAEEKKNKRIELDW
;
A
#
# COMPACT_ATOMS: atom_id res chain seq x y z
N MET A 1 -61.17 13.32 5.04
CA MET A 1 -59.70 13.39 5.13
C MET A 1 -59.36 14.11 6.43
N ASN A 2 -58.36 13.64 7.17
CA ASN A 2 -58.00 14.24 8.45
C ASN A 2 -57.27 15.57 8.20
N ASN A 3 -58.02 16.67 8.05
CA ASN A 3 -57.51 17.97 7.62
C ASN A 3 -56.32 18.48 8.46
N ASN A 4 -56.20 18.02 9.70
CA ASN A 4 -55.11 18.41 10.59
C ASN A 4 -53.78 17.72 10.25
N PHE A 5 -53.79 16.51 9.68
CA PHE A 5 -52.54 15.81 9.32
C PHE A 5 -51.81 16.51 8.17
N GLU A 6 -52.53 16.94 7.13
CA GLU A 6 -51.93 17.65 5.99
C GLU A 6 -51.41 19.04 6.40
N ALA A 7 -52.06 19.70 7.36
CA ALA A 7 -51.57 20.94 7.95
C ALA A 7 -50.24 20.71 8.70
N ILE A 8 -50.18 19.70 9.58
CA ILE A 8 -48.96 19.32 10.30
C ILE A 8 -47.85 18.92 9.33
N LYS A 9 -48.17 18.11 8.32
CA LYS A 9 -47.23 17.69 7.29
C LYS A 9 -46.64 18.88 6.53
N SER A 10 -47.47 19.86 6.20
CA SER A 10 -47.04 21.09 5.53
C SER A 10 -46.10 21.91 6.42
N LEU A 11 -46.45 22.12 7.69
CA LEU A 11 -45.63 22.87 8.65
C LEU A 11 -44.28 22.19 8.91
N VAL A 12 -44.28 20.88 9.13
CA VAL A 12 -43.04 20.08 9.28
C VAL A 12 -42.21 20.17 8.00
N SER A 13 -42.82 20.00 6.83
CA SER A 13 -42.11 20.08 5.55
C SER A 13 -41.46 21.45 5.34
N LEU A 14 -42.10 22.55 5.76
CA LEU A 14 -41.52 23.89 5.66
C LEU A 14 -40.26 24.02 6.53
N LEU A 15 -40.31 23.55 7.77
CA LEU A 15 -39.14 23.58 8.66
C LEU A 15 -38.00 22.70 8.16
N VAL A 16 -38.32 21.50 7.65
CA VAL A 16 -37.32 20.57 7.08
C VAL A 16 -36.65 21.19 5.84
N LYS A 17 -37.42 21.77 4.93
CA LYS A 17 -36.89 22.52 3.78
C LYS A 17 -36.03 23.70 4.21
N LYS A 18 -36.45 24.42 5.25
CA LYS A 18 -35.70 25.57 5.76
C LYS A 18 -34.37 25.17 6.37
N ALA A 19 -34.28 23.96 6.95
CA ALA A 19 -33.02 23.35 7.37
C ALA A 19 -32.16 22.82 6.20
N GLY A 20 -32.68 22.85 4.95
CA GLY A 20 -31.98 22.43 3.74
C GLY A 20 -32.21 20.98 3.32
N PHE A 21 -33.22 20.31 3.86
CA PHE A 21 -33.53 18.91 3.58
C PHE A 21 -34.89 18.75 2.89
N ASP A 22 -35.15 17.60 2.29
CA ASP A 22 -36.46 17.23 1.77
C ASP A 22 -37.05 16.11 2.62
N ILE A 23 -38.26 16.33 3.14
CA ILE A 23 -39.00 15.35 3.95
C ILE A 23 -39.31 14.06 3.18
N ASN A 24 -39.33 14.11 1.84
CA ASN A 24 -39.59 12.95 0.98
C ASN A 24 -38.30 12.25 0.51
N SER A 25 -37.13 12.83 0.74
CA SER A 25 -35.85 12.14 0.54
C SER A 25 -35.72 11.00 1.55
N ASN A 26 -34.87 10.00 1.27
CA ASN A 26 -34.49 8.94 2.21
C ASN A 26 -32.98 8.92 2.50
N TYR A 27 -32.23 9.89 1.97
CA TYR A 27 -30.78 9.90 2.03
C TYR A 27 -30.23 9.84 3.47
N SER A 28 -30.78 10.64 4.38
CA SER A 28 -30.29 10.69 5.76
C SER A 28 -30.63 9.42 6.53
N GLU A 29 -31.77 8.78 6.24
CA GLU A 29 -32.15 7.50 6.84
C GLU A 29 -31.24 6.36 6.38
N GLU A 30 -30.89 6.32 5.10
CA GLU A 30 -29.94 5.34 4.55
C GLU A 30 -28.55 5.50 5.16
N GLU A 31 -28.03 6.74 5.24
CA GLU A 31 -26.72 7.01 5.85
C GLU A 31 -26.71 6.70 7.36
N LEU A 32 -27.82 6.95 8.06
CA LEU A 32 -27.97 6.55 9.45
C LEU A 32 -27.92 5.02 9.60
N ALA A 33 -28.63 4.29 8.74
CA ALA A 33 -28.66 2.83 8.76
C ALA A 33 -27.26 2.24 8.51
N LYS A 34 -26.55 2.72 7.48
CA LYS A 34 -25.16 2.32 7.20
C LYS A 34 -24.24 2.59 8.39
N THR A 35 -24.37 3.75 9.03
CA THR A 35 -23.56 4.12 10.19
C THR A 35 -23.82 3.17 11.37
N LYS A 36 -25.10 2.87 11.68
CA LYS A 36 -25.48 1.91 12.72
C LYS A 36 -24.94 0.51 12.43
N GLU A 37 -25.02 0.06 11.18
CA GLU A 37 -24.50 -1.24 10.77
C GLU A 37 -22.98 -1.31 10.94
N SER A 38 -22.26 -0.24 10.57
CA SER A 38 -20.80 -0.16 10.68
C SER A 38 -20.35 -0.20 12.14
N ILE A 39 -21.05 0.52 13.03
CA ILE A 39 -20.80 0.47 14.48
C ILE A 39 -20.99 -0.96 15.00
N LYS A 40 -22.08 -1.63 14.62
CA LYS A 40 -22.37 -3.00 15.06
C LYS A 40 -21.27 -3.97 14.62
N LYS A 41 -20.84 -3.90 13.35
CA LYS A 41 -19.74 -4.74 12.82
C LYS A 41 -18.44 -4.51 13.57
N LEU A 42 -18.04 -3.25 13.77
CA LEU A 42 -16.80 -2.91 14.47
C LEU A 42 -16.83 -3.25 15.96
N GLN A 43 -18.00 -3.20 16.62
CA GLN A 43 -18.16 -3.66 17.99
C GLN A 43 -17.88 -5.15 18.12
N SER A 44 -18.44 -5.98 17.23
CA SER A 44 -18.16 -7.42 17.21
C SER A 44 -16.69 -7.72 16.88
N GLU A 45 -16.06 -6.97 15.97
CA GLU A 45 -14.64 -7.14 15.63
C GLU A 45 -13.71 -6.76 16.79
N LYS A 46 -14.06 -5.71 17.54
CA LYS A 46 -13.29 -5.27 18.71
C LYS A 46 -13.17 -6.34 19.80
N GLU A 47 -14.20 -7.18 19.97
CA GLU A 47 -14.22 -8.23 21.00
C GLU A 47 -13.14 -9.32 20.75
N GLY A 48 -12.67 -9.49 19.51
CA GLY A 48 -11.67 -10.49 19.14
C GLY A 48 -10.34 -9.95 18.60
N SER A 49 -10.14 -8.62 18.55
CA SER A 49 -8.98 -8.00 17.89
C SER A 49 -7.90 -7.52 18.86
N ASN A 50 -6.63 -7.62 18.49
CA ASN A 50 -5.49 -7.03 19.22
C ASN A 50 -5.41 -5.50 19.10
N ASN A 51 -6.22 -4.88 18.22
CA ASN A 51 -6.23 -3.43 17.95
C ASN A 51 -7.38 -2.68 18.66
N GLN A 52 -7.80 -3.14 19.83
CA GLN A 52 -9.00 -2.64 20.54
C GLN A 52 -9.03 -1.12 20.74
N LYS A 53 -7.89 -0.49 21.01
CA LYS A 53 -7.79 0.96 21.24
C LYS A 53 -8.08 1.76 19.97
N THR A 54 -7.56 1.32 18.82
CA THR A 54 -7.81 1.96 17.52
C THR A 54 -9.26 1.77 17.10
N LEU A 55 -9.80 0.56 17.24
CA LEU A 55 -11.22 0.28 16.96
C LEU A 55 -12.15 1.10 17.85
N SER A 56 -11.81 1.31 19.13
CA SER A 56 -12.61 2.16 20.02
C SER A 56 -12.71 3.59 19.53
N LYS A 57 -11.60 4.20 19.10
CA LYS A 57 -11.60 5.56 18.55
C LYS A 57 -12.47 5.68 17.29
N ILE A 58 -12.41 4.68 16.40
CA ILE A 58 -13.23 4.65 15.18
C ILE A 58 -14.71 4.54 15.55
N ILE A 59 -15.06 3.67 16.50
CA ILE A 59 -16.44 3.51 16.98
C ILE A 59 -16.96 4.81 17.61
N ASP A 60 -16.17 5.49 18.44
CA ASP A 60 -16.58 6.75 19.08
C ASP A 60 -16.82 7.86 18.04
N ALA A 61 -15.97 7.95 17.01
CA ALA A 61 -16.19 8.85 15.88
C ALA A 61 -17.46 8.50 15.10
N LEU A 62 -17.75 7.22 14.87
CA LEU A 62 -18.98 6.79 14.22
C LEU A 62 -20.22 7.03 15.08
N LYS A 63 -20.15 6.90 16.40
CA LYS A 63 -21.25 7.25 17.31
C LYS A 63 -21.57 8.74 17.27
N LEU A 64 -20.55 9.59 17.19
CA LEU A 64 -20.75 11.02 16.96
C LEU A 64 -21.45 11.26 15.61
N ARG A 65 -21.01 10.57 14.54
CA ARG A 65 -21.68 10.63 13.23
C ARG A 65 -23.13 10.13 13.28
N GLN A 66 -23.40 9.06 14.02
CA GLN A 66 -24.75 8.53 14.25
C GLN A 66 -25.63 9.59 14.92
N ALA A 67 -25.16 10.23 15.99
CA ALA A 67 -25.89 11.29 16.69
C ALA A 67 -26.17 12.49 15.77
N ASN A 68 -25.22 12.85 14.90
CA ASN A 68 -25.42 13.91 13.90
C ASN A 68 -26.53 13.54 12.91
N TRP A 69 -26.58 12.30 12.45
CA TRP A 69 -27.67 11.82 11.58
C TRP A 69 -29.01 11.74 12.31
N GLU A 70 -29.06 11.24 13.54
CA GLU A 70 -30.32 11.14 14.31
C GLU A 70 -30.93 12.52 14.59
N ASN A 71 -30.10 13.55 14.70
CA ASN A 71 -30.50 14.95 14.85
C ASN A 71 -30.60 15.70 13.51
N ASN A 72 -30.57 15.00 12.37
CA ASN A 72 -30.79 15.60 11.06
C ASN A 72 -32.26 16.04 10.89
N ALA A 73 -32.51 17.16 10.23
CA ALA A 73 -33.87 17.70 10.07
C ALA A 73 -34.80 16.76 9.31
N GLU A 74 -34.32 16.01 8.31
CA GLU A 74 -35.11 14.98 7.60
C GLU A 74 -35.65 13.93 8.58
N ILE A 75 -34.76 13.36 9.40
CA ILE A 75 -35.09 12.30 10.36
C ILE A 75 -35.99 12.82 11.48
N VAL A 76 -35.69 14.01 12.02
CA VAL A 76 -36.51 14.65 13.05
C VAL A 76 -37.91 14.94 12.49
N GLY A 77 -38.01 15.48 11.28
CA GLY A 77 -39.27 15.76 10.60
C GLY A 77 -40.11 14.50 10.37
N LYS A 78 -39.52 13.45 9.79
CA LYS A 78 -40.22 12.17 9.59
C LYS A 78 -40.69 11.56 10.90
N SER A 79 -39.86 11.62 11.94
CA SER A 79 -40.25 11.14 13.25
C SER A 79 -41.41 11.92 13.86
N LEU A 80 -41.50 13.24 13.63
CA LEU A 80 -42.65 14.03 14.06
C LEU A 80 -43.92 13.58 13.30
N LEU A 81 -43.84 13.39 11.98
CA LEU A 81 -45.00 12.91 11.22
C LEU A 81 -45.50 11.54 11.70
N ASN A 82 -44.59 10.63 12.04
CA ASN A 82 -44.95 9.33 12.61
C ASN A 82 -45.56 9.49 14.00
N ALA A 83 -44.97 10.31 14.87
CA ALA A 83 -45.50 10.58 16.20
C ALA A 83 -46.92 11.16 16.15
N TYR A 84 -47.22 12.02 15.19
CA TYR A 84 -48.55 12.56 15.00
C TYR A 84 -49.55 11.48 14.55
N LYS A 85 -49.17 10.59 13.63
CA LYS A 85 -50.00 9.44 13.22
C LYS A 85 -50.29 8.50 14.39
N GLU A 86 -49.33 8.34 15.30
CA GLU A 86 -49.44 7.53 16.51
C GLU A 86 -50.23 8.23 17.63
N GLY A 87 -50.68 9.48 17.44
CA GLY A 87 -51.44 10.22 18.45
C GLY A 87 -50.62 10.65 19.67
N LYS A 88 -49.29 10.79 19.52
CA LYS A 88 -48.41 11.19 20.63
C LYS A 88 -48.70 12.61 21.09
N GLU A 89 -48.80 12.79 22.41
CA GLU A 89 -49.07 14.09 23.01
C GLU A 89 -47.93 15.09 22.80
N TYR A 90 -48.26 16.38 22.77
CA TYR A 90 -47.28 17.47 22.61
C TYR A 90 -46.11 17.39 23.59
N THR A 91 -46.36 17.07 24.86
CA THR A 91 -45.33 16.94 25.90
C THR A 91 -44.24 15.93 25.53
N SER A 92 -44.61 14.85 24.83
CA SER A 92 -43.68 13.79 24.40
C SER A 92 -42.86 14.16 23.15
N VAL A 93 -43.29 15.15 22.37
CA VAL A 93 -42.65 15.56 21.10
C VAL A 93 -42.06 16.97 21.14
N LYS A 94 -42.33 17.75 22.20
CA LYS A 94 -41.90 19.15 22.36
C LYS A 94 -40.43 19.36 22.02
N ALA A 95 -39.54 18.55 22.58
CA ALA A 95 -38.10 18.67 22.35
C ALA A 95 -37.72 18.46 20.87
N ARG A 96 -38.42 17.58 20.15
CA ARG A 96 -38.19 17.35 18.71
C ARG A 96 -38.69 18.51 17.85
N ILE A 97 -39.81 19.13 18.22
CA ILE A 97 -40.32 20.35 17.56
C ILE A 97 -39.35 21.51 17.76
N GLU A 98 -38.86 21.69 18.99
CA GLU A 98 -37.84 22.71 19.31
C GLU A 98 -36.54 22.47 18.53
N LEU A 99 -36.07 21.22 18.50
CA LEU A 99 -34.89 20.84 17.73
C LEU A 99 -35.06 21.17 16.24
N LEU A 100 -36.17 20.76 15.62
CA LEU A 100 -36.43 21.02 14.21
C LEU A 100 -36.52 22.53 13.91
N GLY A 101 -37.16 23.29 14.79
CA GLY A 101 -37.20 24.76 14.68
C GLY A 101 -35.80 25.38 14.76
N ASN A 102 -34.96 24.90 15.68
CA ASN A 102 -33.58 25.39 15.80
C ASN A 102 -32.74 25.03 14.57
N LEU A 103 -32.89 23.80 14.04
CA LEU A 103 -32.21 23.37 12.80
C LEU A 103 -32.64 24.20 11.59
N ALA A 104 -33.92 24.58 11.53
CA ALA A 104 -34.46 25.44 10.48
C ALA A 104 -33.92 26.88 10.57
N SER A 105 -33.72 27.42 11.77
CA SER A 105 -33.14 28.75 11.98
C SER A 105 -31.61 28.77 11.82
N LYS A 106 -30.93 27.63 12.01
CA LYS A 106 -29.48 27.54 11.94
C LYS A 106 -28.97 27.78 10.52
N GLY A 107 -28.06 28.74 10.37
CA GLY A 107 -27.45 29.05 9.08
C GLY A 107 -28.40 29.70 8.07
N THR A 108 -29.44 30.40 8.54
CA THR A 108 -30.25 31.33 7.71
C THR A 108 -29.82 32.78 7.89
N GLU A 109 -28.92 33.05 8.83
CA GLU A 109 -28.51 34.40 9.28
C GLU A 109 -27.79 35.22 8.19
N ASN A 110 -27.20 34.58 7.17
CA ASN A 110 -26.42 35.25 6.10
C ASN A 110 -26.89 34.94 4.66
N LEU A 111 -28.01 34.24 4.46
CA LEU A 111 -28.53 33.89 3.13
C LEU A 111 -29.59 34.91 2.66
N SER A 112 -29.14 36.06 2.17
CA SER A 112 -30.01 36.90 1.34
C SER A 112 -30.38 36.14 0.06
N ALA A 113 -31.55 36.44 -0.53
CA ALA A 113 -31.97 35.82 -1.78
C ALA A 113 -30.91 35.99 -2.87
N GLY A 114 -30.32 37.19 -2.99
CA GLY A 114 -29.24 37.46 -3.94
C GLY A 114 -28.04 36.54 -3.75
N ASN A 115 -27.54 36.38 -2.52
CA ASN A 115 -26.40 35.53 -2.23
C ASN A 115 -26.67 34.05 -2.53
N LEU A 116 -27.89 33.57 -2.24
CA LEU A 116 -28.29 32.19 -2.52
C LEU A 116 -28.30 31.93 -4.03
N TYR A 117 -28.95 32.79 -4.82
CA TYR A 117 -29.01 32.63 -6.28
C TYR A 117 -27.63 32.69 -6.93
N THR A 118 -26.77 33.64 -6.52
CA THR A 118 -25.39 33.73 -7.01
C THR A 118 -24.62 32.46 -6.71
N ARG A 119 -24.66 31.98 -5.45
CA ARG A 119 -23.96 30.76 -5.05
C ARG A 119 -24.48 29.52 -5.78
N LEU A 120 -25.80 29.42 -5.97
CA LEU A 120 -26.42 28.32 -6.70
C LEU A 120 -25.93 28.28 -8.15
N ASN A 121 -25.91 29.44 -8.83
CA ASN A 121 -25.43 29.54 -10.20
C ASN A 121 -23.94 29.17 -10.31
N GLU A 122 -23.10 29.62 -9.37
CA GLU A 122 -21.67 29.26 -9.32
C GLU A 122 -21.48 27.75 -9.16
N LEU A 123 -22.21 27.12 -8.25
CA LEU A 123 -22.13 25.69 -8.01
C LEU A 123 -22.68 24.88 -9.19
N GLU A 124 -23.78 25.31 -9.81
CA GLU A 124 -24.34 24.66 -10.99
C GLU A 124 -23.38 24.75 -12.19
N SER A 125 -22.69 25.89 -12.40
CA SER A 125 -21.63 26.01 -13.41
C SER A 125 -20.49 25.02 -13.14
N LYS A 126 -19.96 25.00 -11.91
CA LYS A 126 -18.88 24.09 -11.51
C LYS A 126 -19.28 22.61 -11.62
N TYR A 127 -20.51 22.28 -11.25
CA TYR A 127 -21.05 20.94 -11.37
C TYR A 127 -21.07 20.49 -12.84
N ASN A 128 -21.53 21.36 -13.74
CA ASN A 128 -21.57 21.08 -15.17
C ASN A 128 -20.14 20.96 -15.75
N GLU A 129 -19.23 21.86 -15.39
CA GLU A 129 -17.82 21.79 -15.79
C GLU A 129 -17.17 20.48 -15.36
N LEU A 130 -17.34 20.06 -14.10
CA LEU A 130 -16.84 18.78 -13.61
C LEU A 130 -17.54 17.59 -14.27
N ASN A 131 -18.85 17.68 -14.50
CA ASN A 131 -19.58 16.63 -15.19
C ASN A 131 -19.07 16.43 -16.62
N ASP A 132 -18.83 17.53 -17.34
CA ASP A 132 -18.30 17.50 -18.70
C ASP A 132 -16.85 16.99 -18.69
N LYS A 133 -16.01 17.46 -17.76
CA LYS A 133 -14.65 16.92 -17.57
C LYS A 133 -14.69 15.41 -17.33
N ILE A 134 -15.51 14.91 -16.39
CA ILE A 134 -15.60 13.48 -16.07
C ILE A 134 -16.07 12.64 -17.26
N ASN A 135 -16.98 13.18 -18.09
CA ASN A 135 -17.54 12.46 -19.23
C ASN A 135 -16.68 12.52 -20.49
N THR A 136 -15.81 13.53 -20.63
CA THR A 136 -15.06 13.78 -21.87
C THR A 136 -13.54 13.64 -21.72
N TYR A 137 -13.01 13.85 -20.53
CA TYR A 137 -11.57 13.80 -20.28
C TYR A 137 -11.11 12.34 -20.20
N GLU A 138 -10.04 12.03 -20.92
CA GLU A 138 -9.51 10.66 -20.99
C GLU A 138 -8.71 10.27 -19.73
N TYR A 139 -8.43 11.24 -18.83
CA TYR A 139 -7.64 11.04 -17.60
C TYR A 139 -6.34 10.26 -17.88
N LYS A 140 -5.53 10.70 -18.84
CA LYS A 140 -4.29 10.00 -19.19
C LYS A 140 -3.19 10.25 -18.15
N ASN A 141 -2.55 9.19 -17.69
CA ASN A 141 -1.36 9.25 -16.84
C ASN A 141 -0.09 9.23 -17.71
N THR A 142 0.30 10.41 -18.23
CA THR A 142 1.47 10.53 -19.11
C THR A 142 2.78 10.29 -18.38
N GLU A 143 2.89 10.69 -17.12
CA GLU A 143 4.11 10.51 -16.32
C GLU A 143 4.44 9.03 -16.10
N GLU A 144 3.43 8.22 -15.74
CA GLU A 144 3.63 6.78 -15.55
C GLU A 144 4.03 6.09 -16.85
N ARG A 145 3.42 6.50 -17.97
CA ARG A 145 3.80 6.01 -19.30
C ARG A 145 5.25 6.37 -19.65
N GLU A 146 5.65 7.62 -19.43
CA GLU A 146 7.03 8.08 -19.69
C GLU A 146 8.06 7.33 -18.83
N MET A 147 7.72 7.03 -17.57
CA MET A 147 8.59 6.26 -16.67
C MET A 147 8.74 4.81 -17.14
N ASP A 148 7.65 4.17 -17.56
CA ASP A 148 7.69 2.82 -18.14
C ASP A 148 8.49 2.80 -19.46
N GLU A 149 8.37 3.83 -20.30
CA GLU A 149 9.19 3.98 -21.52
C GLU A 149 10.69 4.11 -21.20
N LYS A 150 11.06 4.92 -20.21
CA LYS A 150 12.45 5.04 -19.73
C LYS A 150 12.96 3.73 -19.14
N TYR A 151 12.14 3.05 -18.34
CA TYR A 151 12.51 1.79 -17.72
C TYR A 151 12.70 0.68 -18.75
N LYS A 152 11.86 0.65 -19.78
CA LYS A 152 12.04 -0.21 -20.95
C LYS A 152 13.40 0.05 -21.62
N ALA A 153 13.72 1.29 -21.94
CA ALA A 153 15.00 1.64 -22.57
C ALA A 153 16.21 1.24 -21.71
N TYR A 154 16.12 1.40 -20.39
CA TYR A 154 17.14 0.92 -19.45
C TYR A 154 17.33 -0.60 -19.52
N LEU A 155 16.23 -1.36 -19.51
CA LEU A 155 16.27 -2.81 -19.58
C LEU A 155 16.83 -3.30 -20.93
N ASP A 156 16.54 -2.61 -22.04
CA ASP A 156 17.07 -2.94 -23.38
C ASP A 156 18.60 -2.82 -23.36
N ASN A 157 19.12 -1.68 -22.90
CA ASN A 157 20.56 -1.45 -22.77
C ASN A 157 21.25 -2.47 -21.84
N LYS A 158 20.58 -2.83 -20.73
CA LYS A 158 21.12 -3.82 -19.79
C LYS A 158 21.17 -5.22 -20.40
N ILE A 159 20.14 -5.62 -21.14
CA ILE A 159 20.10 -6.90 -21.88
C ILE A 159 21.22 -6.94 -22.93
N ASP A 160 21.42 -5.86 -23.68
CA ASP A 160 22.49 -5.78 -24.67
C ASP A 160 23.89 -5.91 -24.03
N SER A 161 24.10 -5.24 -22.90
CA SER A 161 25.35 -5.35 -22.12
C SER A 161 25.59 -6.77 -21.61
N LEU A 162 24.58 -7.42 -21.03
CA LEU A 162 24.67 -8.81 -20.56
C LEU A 162 24.97 -9.78 -21.72
N ASN A 163 24.33 -9.59 -22.88
CA ASN A 163 24.60 -10.39 -24.06
C ASN A 163 26.04 -10.21 -24.58
N ALA A 164 26.57 -8.98 -24.54
CA ALA A 164 27.95 -8.71 -24.91
C ALA A 164 28.94 -9.36 -23.95
N GLU A 165 28.67 -9.32 -22.64
CA GLU A 165 29.51 -9.99 -21.64
C GLU A 165 29.46 -11.52 -21.77
N LEU A 166 28.27 -12.10 -21.95
CA LEU A 166 28.11 -13.54 -22.22
C LEU A 166 28.90 -13.98 -23.44
N LYS A 167 28.92 -13.17 -24.50
CA LYS A 167 29.73 -13.46 -25.70
C LYS A 167 31.22 -13.52 -25.37
N THR A 168 31.72 -12.61 -24.54
CA THR A 168 33.12 -12.61 -24.08
C THR A 168 33.42 -13.84 -23.23
N VAL A 169 32.59 -14.15 -22.23
CA VAL A 169 32.78 -15.33 -21.36
C VAL A 169 32.75 -16.64 -22.15
N ASN A 170 31.85 -16.77 -23.13
CA ASN A 170 31.81 -17.94 -24.00
C ASN A 170 33.11 -18.11 -24.79
N LYS A 171 33.66 -17.01 -25.32
CA LYS A 171 34.95 -17.04 -26.03
C LYS A 171 36.09 -17.49 -25.11
N GLU A 172 36.16 -16.96 -23.89
CA GLU A 172 37.17 -17.37 -22.91
C GLU A 172 37.03 -18.84 -22.51
N LEU A 173 35.80 -19.35 -22.39
CA LEU A 173 35.56 -20.78 -22.11
C LEU A 173 36.04 -21.68 -23.25
N ASP A 174 35.82 -21.28 -24.49
CA ASP A 174 36.33 -22.01 -25.67
C ASP A 174 37.86 -22.02 -25.70
N GLU A 175 38.50 -20.86 -25.44
CA GLU A 175 39.96 -20.75 -25.35
C GLU A 175 40.55 -21.62 -24.22
N LEU A 176 39.94 -21.58 -23.01
CA LEU A 176 40.35 -22.41 -21.88
C LEU A 176 40.20 -23.91 -22.18
N ARG A 177 39.16 -24.31 -22.90
CA ARG A 177 38.96 -25.70 -23.32
C ARG A 177 40.07 -26.17 -24.26
N GLU A 178 40.50 -25.33 -25.20
CA GLU A 178 41.63 -25.66 -26.07
C GLU A 178 42.94 -25.79 -25.31
N VAL A 179 43.19 -24.89 -24.34
CA VAL A 179 44.39 -24.95 -23.49
C VAL A 179 44.37 -26.21 -22.63
N GLU A 180 43.25 -26.54 -22.00
CA GLU A 180 43.12 -27.74 -21.17
C GLU A 180 43.42 -29.02 -21.98
N LEU A 181 42.93 -29.11 -23.22
CA LEU A 181 43.22 -30.25 -24.10
C LEU A 181 44.72 -30.38 -24.40
N LYS A 182 45.43 -29.26 -24.60
CA LYS A 182 46.88 -29.25 -24.83
C LYS A 182 47.62 -29.68 -23.56
N ASP A 183 47.25 -29.15 -22.41
CA ASP A 183 47.88 -29.45 -21.12
C ASP A 183 47.68 -30.92 -20.71
N VAL A 184 46.47 -31.47 -20.89
CA VAL A 184 46.21 -32.90 -20.67
C VAL A 184 47.12 -33.77 -21.53
N ASN A 185 47.31 -33.42 -22.80
CA ASN A 185 48.19 -34.16 -23.70
C ASN A 185 49.67 -34.11 -23.25
N ILE A 186 50.13 -32.95 -22.77
CA ILE A 186 51.49 -32.79 -22.24
C ILE A 186 51.67 -33.63 -20.97
N VAL A 187 50.73 -33.54 -20.02
CA VAL A 187 50.75 -34.32 -18.78
C VAL A 187 50.81 -35.82 -19.09
N ASN A 188 49.97 -36.31 -20.01
CA ASN A 188 49.97 -37.73 -20.40
C ASN A 188 51.31 -38.16 -21.02
N LYS A 189 51.91 -37.34 -21.90
CA LYS A 189 53.24 -37.65 -22.48
C LYS A 189 54.34 -37.73 -21.44
N ILE A 190 54.32 -36.86 -20.41
CA ILE A 190 55.31 -36.89 -19.32
C ILE A 190 55.10 -38.16 -18.49
N LYS A 191 53.85 -38.51 -18.14
CA LYS A 191 53.52 -39.77 -17.44
C LYS A 191 54.01 -40.99 -18.21
N ASP A 192 53.71 -41.06 -19.51
CA ASP A 192 54.17 -42.16 -20.37
C ASP A 192 55.70 -42.28 -20.41
N TYR A 193 56.43 -41.17 -20.35
CA TYR A 193 57.89 -41.17 -20.32
C TYR A 193 58.44 -41.62 -18.96
N ILE A 194 57.86 -41.15 -17.86
CA ILE A 194 58.19 -41.59 -16.51
C ILE A 194 57.96 -43.10 -16.36
N ASP A 195 56.81 -43.62 -16.83
CA ASP A 195 56.49 -45.04 -16.80
C ASP A 195 57.50 -45.91 -17.56
N LYS A 196 58.08 -45.40 -18.65
CA LYS A 196 59.15 -46.08 -19.38
C LYS A 196 60.44 -46.10 -18.57
N LEU A 197 60.82 -44.96 -17.97
CA LEU A 197 61.99 -44.88 -17.09
C LEU A 197 61.86 -45.81 -15.89
N ASP A 198 60.69 -45.88 -15.26
CA ASP A 198 60.39 -46.79 -14.15
C ASP A 198 60.57 -48.26 -14.54
N LYS A 199 60.09 -48.66 -15.73
CA LYS A 199 60.28 -50.02 -16.26
C LYS A 199 61.75 -50.34 -16.53
N ASP A 200 62.49 -49.39 -17.11
CA ASP A 200 63.92 -49.57 -17.41
C ASP A 200 64.75 -49.65 -16.12
N LEU A 201 64.48 -48.78 -15.13
CA LEU A 201 65.09 -48.83 -13.80
C LEU A 201 64.82 -50.16 -13.11
N THR A 202 63.56 -50.62 -13.09
CA THR A 202 63.19 -51.93 -12.51
C THR A 202 63.94 -53.09 -13.18
N ARG A 203 64.17 -53.00 -14.50
CA ARG A 203 64.94 -54.00 -15.25
C ARG A 203 66.42 -53.98 -14.88
N ILE A 204 67.03 -52.80 -14.79
CA ILE A 204 68.43 -52.65 -14.37
C ILE A 204 68.61 -53.15 -12.94
N ASP A 205 67.72 -52.80 -12.01
CA ASP A 205 67.73 -53.28 -10.63
C ASP A 205 67.68 -54.80 -10.54
N ARG A 206 66.84 -55.45 -11.34
CA ARG A 206 66.78 -56.91 -11.40
C ARG A 206 68.13 -57.50 -11.83
N VAL A 207 68.71 -56.97 -12.91
CA VAL A 207 70.00 -57.46 -13.45
C VAL A 207 71.14 -57.23 -12.46
N LEU A 208 71.20 -56.07 -11.79
CA LEU A 208 72.20 -55.78 -10.77
C LEU A 208 72.06 -56.74 -9.58
N ASN A 209 70.84 -56.98 -9.09
CA ASN A 209 70.59 -57.88 -7.95
C ASN A 209 70.86 -59.36 -8.28
N GLU A 210 70.53 -59.83 -9.48
CA GLU A 210 70.82 -61.20 -9.94
C GLU A 210 72.31 -61.38 -10.30
N GLY A 211 72.95 -60.31 -10.80
CA GLY A 211 74.37 -60.24 -11.20
C GLY A 211 75.36 -60.47 -10.07
N VAL A 212 74.99 -60.10 -8.83
CA VAL A 212 75.81 -60.36 -7.63
C VAL A 212 76.06 -61.88 -7.40
N ASN A 213 75.21 -62.74 -7.97
CA ASN A 213 75.31 -64.21 -7.87
C ASN A 213 75.68 -64.91 -9.20
N THR A 214 76.09 -64.18 -10.25
CA THR A 214 76.43 -64.72 -11.58
C THR A 214 77.72 -64.09 -12.16
N ASP A 215 78.37 -64.73 -13.15
CA ASP A 215 79.65 -64.31 -13.78
C ASP A 215 79.54 -63.04 -14.66
N ILE A 216 78.94 -61.95 -14.15
CA ILE A 216 78.96 -60.64 -14.83
C ILE A 216 80.33 -59.98 -14.59
N SER A 217 80.94 -59.43 -15.64
CA SER A 217 82.21 -58.71 -15.49
C SER A 217 82.02 -57.41 -14.71
N PHE A 218 83.01 -57.06 -13.89
CA PHE A 218 83.01 -55.83 -13.10
C PHE A 218 82.73 -54.57 -13.94
N GLU A 219 83.31 -54.49 -15.15
CA GLU A 219 83.09 -53.37 -16.08
C GLU A 219 81.63 -53.24 -16.55
N VAL A 220 80.93 -54.37 -16.75
CA VAL A 220 79.50 -54.36 -17.13
C VAL A 220 78.63 -53.93 -15.95
N TYR A 221 78.98 -54.38 -14.74
CA TYR A 221 78.30 -53.97 -13.52
C TYR A 221 78.40 -52.46 -13.29
N GLU A 222 79.62 -51.90 -13.34
CA GLU A 222 79.87 -50.46 -13.17
C GLU A 222 79.14 -49.61 -14.22
N ARG A 223 79.07 -50.06 -15.48
CA ARG A 223 78.30 -49.38 -16.53
C ARG A 223 76.80 -49.38 -16.25
N LEU A 224 76.25 -50.48 -15.73
CA LEU A 224 74.83 -50.59 -15.38
C LEU A 224 74.48 -49.74 -14.15
N GLU A 225 75.37 -49.69 -13.16
CA GLU A 225 75.21 -48.85 -11.97
C GLU A 225 75.24 -47.36 -12.33
N ASN A 226 76.18 -46.93 -13.18
CA ASN A 226 76.21 -45.56 -13.70
C ASN A 226 74.96 -45.23 -14.52
N ALA A 227 74.49 -46.14 -15.38
CA ALA A 227 73.27 -45.95 -16.15
C ALA A 227 72.02 -45.84 -15.26
N LYS A 228 71.96 -46.61 -14.17
CA LYS A 228 70.91 -46.52 -13.16
C LYS A 228 70.88 -45.12 -12.52
N ASN A 229 72.01 -44.65 -12.00
CA ASN A 229 72.12 -43.34 -11.36
C ASN A 229 71.70 -42.20 -12.31
N ASP A 230 72.10 -42.27 -13.58
CA ASP A 230 71.69 -41.30 -14.61
C ASP A 230 70.19 -41.33 -14.89
N LEU A 231 69.59 -42.52 -14.94
CA LEU A 231 68.15 -42.69 -15.16
C LEU A 231 67.33 -42.25 -13.95
N GLU A 232 67.78 -42.52 -12.73
CA GLU A 232 67.16 -42.00 -11.49
C GLU A 232 67.17 -40.48 -11.47
N SER A 233 68.29 -39.84 -11.80
CA SER A 233 68.37 -38.38 -11.89
C SER A 233 67.43 -37.80 -12.96
N LYS A 234 67.31 -38.47 -14.12
CA LYS A 234 66.35 -38.07 -15.17
C LYS A 234 64.91 -38.26 -14.71
N GLN A 235 64.61 -39.37 -14.04
CA GLN A 235 63.28 -39.66 -13.55
C GLN A 235 62.82 -38.58 -12.56
N GLU A 236 63.68 -38.20 -11.61
CA GLU A 236 63.37 -37.16 -10.63
C GLU A 236 63.05 -35.82 -11.30
N ARG A 237 63.87 -35.39 -12.26
CA ARG A 237 63.61 -34.15 -13.03
C ARG A 237 62.28 -34.20 -13.80
N ASN A 238 61.88 -35.37 -14.30
CA ASN A 238 60.60 -35.51 -14.98
C ASN A 238 59.42 -35.53 -14.02
N LYS A 239 59.58 -36.08 -12.80
CA LYS A 239 58.57 -35.97 -11.74
C LYS A 239 58.33 -34.51 -11.34
N ASP A 240 59.40 -33.73 -11.18
CA ASP A 240 59.29 -32.28 -10.95
C ASP A 240 58.56 -31.55 -12.10
N THR A 241 58.87 -31.95 -13.33
CA THR A 241 58.23 -31.39 -14.54
C THR A 241 56.75 -31.78 -14.62
N LEU A 242 56.42 -33.02 -14.24
CA LEU A 242 55.05 -33.51 -14.15
C LEU A 242 54.25 -32.71 -13.13
N GLU A 243 54.78 -32.51 -11.93
CA GLU A 243 54.11 -31.74 -10.88
C GLU A 243 53.78 -30.32 -11.35
N LYS A 244 54.73 -29.66 -12.04
CA LYS A 244 54.50 -28.33 -12.63
C LYS A 244 53.40 -28.35 -13.70
N ALA A 245 53.41 -29.34 -14.59
CA ALA A 245 52.41 -29.49 -15.64
C ALA A 245 51.01 -29.77 -15.07
N GLU A 246 50.91 -30.61 -14.03
CA GLU A 246 49.66 -30.90 -13.34
C GLU A 246 49.10 -29.66 -12.62
N LYS A 247 49.95 -28.83 -12.00
CA LYS A 247 49.54 -27.54 -11.42
C LYS A 247 49.02 -26.56 -12.46
N MET A 248 49.65 -26.48 -13.64
CA MET A 248 49.16 -25.64 -14.74
C MET A 248 47.79 -26.10 -15.24
N LEU A 249 47.62 -27.41 -15.46
CA LEU A 249 46.35 -28.00 -15.86
C LEU A 249 45.24 -27.73 -14.82
N GLU A 250 45.56 -27.85 -13.54
CA GLU A 250 44.61 -27.58 -12.46
C GLU A 250 44.18 -26.11 -12.43
N ASN A 251 45.09 -25.17 -12.67
CA ASN A 251 44.75 -23.74 -12.78
C ASN A 251 43.79 -23.48 -13.95
N VAL A 252 44.01 -24.12 -15.11
CA VAL A 252 43.11 -24.00 -16.28
C VAL A 252 41.71 -24.52 -15.96
N ARG A 253 41.62 -25.65 -15.25
CA ARG A 253 40.33 -26.23 -14.82
C ARG A 253 39.60 -25.35 -13.82
N ASN A 254 40.32 -24.76 -12.87
CA ASN A 254 39.74 -23.81 -11.92
C ASN A 254 39.22 -22.56 -12.63
N ASN A 255 39.98 -22.00 -13.57
CA ASN A 255 39.52 -20.87 -14.38
C ASN A 255 38.27 -21.22 -15.21
N ARG A 256 38.23 -22.41 -15.81
CA ARG A 256 37.06 -22.89 -16.56
C ARG A 256 35.82 -23.00 -15.67
N THR A 257 35.99 -23.49 -14.45
CA THR A 257 34.91 -23.59 -13.46
C THR A 257 34.40 -22.21 -13.06
N ASN A 258 35.30 -21.27 -12.76
CA ASN A 258 34.94 -19.89 -12.43
C ASN A 258 34.18 -19.20 -13.57
N ASN A 259 34.64 -19.36 -14.82
CA ASN A 259 33.97 -18.78 -15.98
C ASN A 259 32.61 -19.42 -16.25
N ASN A 260 32.42 -20.71 -15.99
CA ASN A 260 31.11 -21.35 -16.07
C ASN A 260 30.14 -20.80 -15.02
N ASN A 261 30.59 -20.63 -13.77
CA ASN A 261 29.77 -20.02 -12.72
C ASN A 261 29.39 -18.58 -13.08
N LYS A 262 30.34 -17.80 -13.62
CA LYS A 262 30.07 -16.44 -14.11
C LYS A 262 29.01 -16.44 -15.22
N LYS A 263 29.11 -17.38 -16.17
CA LYS A 263 28.13 -17.55 -17.26
C LYS A 263 26.73 -17.85 -16.73
N GLU A 264 26.61 -18.73 -15.74
CA GLU A 264 25.32 -19.08 -15.12
C GLU A 264 24.66 -17.85 -14.48
N ILE A 265 25.42 -17.08 -13.70
CA ILE A 265 24.93 -15.83 -13.08
C ILE A 265 24.44 -14.83 -14.13
N LEU A 266 25.20 -14.64 -15.22
CA LEU A 266 24.82 -13.73 -16.30
C LEU A 266 23.56 -14.19 -17.05
N LEU A 267 23.37 -15.50 -17.23
CA LEU A 267 22.16 -16.06 -17.84
C LEU A 267 20.93 -15.84 -16.96
N ASP A 268 21.06 -16.04 -15.65
CA ASP A 268 19.98 -15.79 -14.69
C ASP A 268 19.58 -14.31 -14.65
N GLU A 269 20.55 -13.40 -14.71
CA GLU A 269 20.29 -11.96 -14.77
C GLU A 269 19.61 -11.57 -16.09
N LEU A 270 20.05 -12.14 -17.21
CA LEU A 270 19.46 -11.92 -18.53
C LEU A 270 17.99 -12.36 -18.58
N ASP A 271 17.66 -13.51 -18.02
CA ASP A 271 16.28 -14.01 -17.97
C ASP A 271 15.37 -13.10 -17.12
N LYS A 272 15.86 -12.65 -15.96
CA LYS A 272 15.16 -11.68 -15.10
C LYS A 272 14.89 -10.37 -15.84
N CYS A 273 15.90 -9.81 -16.51
CA CYS A 273 15.76 -8.58 -17.28
C CYS A 273 14.78 -8.75 -18.45
N THR A 274 14.84 -9.88 -19.16
CA THR A 274 13.95 -10.19 -20.29
C THR A 274 12.50 -10.33 -19.83
N THR A 275 12.26 -10.99 -18.70
CA THR A 275 10.91 -11.11 -18.12
C THR A 275 10.35 -9.74 -17.74
N LYS A 276 11.14 -8.90 -17.05
CA LYS A 276 10.74 -7.54 -16.69
C LYS A 276 10.45 -6.70 -17.93
N MET A 277 11.27 -6.82 -18.97
CA MET A 277 11.10 -6.13 -20.26
C MET A 277 9.77 -6.48 -20.92
N ASN A 278 9.44 -7.78 -20.97
CA ASN A 278 8.20 -8.25 -21.58
C ASN A 278 6.98 -7.70 -20.85
N ASN A 279 7.01 -7.68 -19.51
CA ASN A 279 5.91 -7.14 -18.71
C ASN A 279 5.68 -5.65 -18.99
N VAL A 280 6.75 -4.84 -18.97
CA VAL A 280 6.66 -3.40 -19.25
C VAL A 280 6.21 -3.16 -20.69
N SER A 281 6.73 -3.93 -21.65
CA SER A 281 6.34 -3.82 -23.05
C SER A 281 4.88 -4.17 -23.29
N ASN A 282 4.33 -5.16 -22.57
CA ASN A 282 2.92 -5.51 -22.66
C ASN A 282 2.05 -4.40 -22.07
N LYS A 283 2.42 -3.87 -20.90
CA LYS A 283 1.72 -2.73 -20.28
C LYS A 283 1.67 -1.50 -21.21
N LEU A 284 2.80 -1.16 -21.84
CA LEU A 284 2.88 -0.07 -22.81
C LEU A 284 2.00 -0.30 -24.06
N LYS A 285 1.81 -1.55 -24.50
CA LYS A 285 0.93 -1.89 -25.63
C LYS A 285 -0.55 -1.85 -25.27
N GLU A 286 -0.90 -2.22 -24.05
CA GLU A 286 -2.27 -2.17 -23.54
C GLU A 286 -2.77 -0.71 -23.39
N ASP A 287 -1.84 0.25 -23.28
CA ASP A 287 -2.08 1.71 -23.18
C ASP A 287 -3.13 2.10 -22.11
N ASN A 288 -3.21 1.30 -21.04
CA ASN A 288 -4.17 1.49 -19.96
C ASN A 288 -3.62 2.42 -18.85
N TYR A 289 -3.08 3.56 -19.25
CA TYR A 289 -2.52 4.57 -18.35
C TYR A 289 -3.60 5.58 -17.95
N VAL A 290 -4.52 5.16 -17.08
CA VAL A 290 -5.60 6.03 -16.59
C VAL A 290 -5.24 6.59 -15.21
N ASN A 291 -5.18 7.91 -15.08
CA ASN A 291 -5.08 8.65 -13.84
C ASN A 291 -6.40 8.53 -13.04
N THR A 292 -6.58 7.37 -12.44
CA THR A 292 -7.77 7.01 -11.67
C THR A 292 -7.90 7.89 -10.43
N THR A 293 -6.79 8.35 -9.85
CA THR A 293 -6.77 9.23 -8.68
C THR A 293 -7.42 10.57 -9.00
N GLU A 294 -7.00 11.24 -10.07
CA GLU A 294 -7.59 12.52 -10.47
C GLU A 294 -9.08 12.36 -10.79
N ARG A 295 -9.45 11.28 -11.50
CA ARG A 295 -10.85 10.98 -11.82
C ARG A 295 -11.71 10.81 -10.56
N ILE A 296 -11.22 10.09 -9.54
CA ILE A 296 -11.93 9.91 -8.27
C ILE A 296 -12.07 11.24 -7.52
N ILE A 297 -11.04 12.07 -7.51
CA ILE A 297 -11.08 13.41 -6.89
C ILE A 297 -12.17 14.26 -7.53
N ASP A 298 -12.21 14.33 -8.86
CA ASP A 298 -13.24 15.08 -9.60
C ASP A 298 -14.65 14.54 -9.32
N ILE A 299 -14.83 13.22 -9.30
CA ILE A 299 -16.12 12.58 -8.97
C ILE A 299 -16.58 12.95 -7.55
N ASN A 300 -15.67 12.91 -6.59
CA ASN A 300 -15.97 13.24 -5.19
C ASN A 300 -16.32 14.71 -5.02
N GLU A 301 -15.59 15.62 -5.67
CA GLU A 301 -15.91 17.05 -5.62
C GLU A 301 -17.24 17.35 -6.32
N LYS A 302 -17.53 16.66 -7.44
CA LYS A 302 -18.84 16.75 -8.11
C LYS A 302 -19.98 16.34 -7.19
N GLU A 303 -19.86 15.22 -6.46
CA GLU A 303 -20.90 14.77 -5.53
C GLU A 303 -21.07 15.73 -4.34
N LYS A 304 -19.97 16.26 -3.80
CA LYS A 304 -20.01 17.29 -2.76
C LYS A 304 -20.76 18.55 -3.22
N ILE A 305 -20.46 19.04 -4.42
CA ILE A 305 -21.16 20.17 -5.03
C ILE A 305 -22.64 19.84 -5.25
N ARG A 306 -22.95 18.62 -5.71
CA ARG A 306 -24.34 18.17 -5.88
C ARG A 306 -25.13 18.26 -4.58
N LEU A 307 -24.57 17.76 -3.47
CA LEU A 307 -25.20 17.81 -2.15
C LEU A 307 -25.38 19.26 -1.66
N GLU A 308 -24.42 20.15 -1.93
CA GLU A 308 -24.55 21.58 -1.61
C GLU A 308 -25.64 22.26 -2.45
N ILE A 309 -25.75 21.92 -3.74
CA ILE A 309 -26.82 22.40 -4.61
C ILE A 309 -28.18 21.94 -4.08
N ASP A 310 -28.34 20.65 -3.78
CA ASP A 310 -29.60 20.09 -3.25
C ASP A 310 -30.00 20.81 -1.94
N TYR A 311 -29.03 21.02 -1.04
CA TYR A 311 -29.23 21.77 0.20
C TYR A 311 -29.73 23.20 -0.03
N LEU A 312 -29.08 23.94 -0.95
CA LEU A 312 -29.45 25.31 -1.26
C LEU A 312 -30.78 25.40 -2.01
N LYS A 313 -31.09 24.44 -2.90
CA LYS A 313 -32.40 24.35 -3.59
C LYS A 313 -33.54 24.18 -2.60
N ASN A 314 -33.38 23.30 -1.61
CA ASN A 314 -34.38 23.10 -0.56
C ASN A 314 -34.63 24.40 0.23
N LYS A 315 -33.57 25.15 0.55
CA LYS A 315 -33.68 26.45 1.23
C LYS A 315 -34.30 27.55 0.36
N LYS A 316 -34.02 27.54 -0.95
CA LYS A 316 -34.48 28.55 -1.91
C LYS A 316 -36.00 28.72 -1.89
N ASP A 317 -36.72 27.60 -1.88
CA ASP A 317 -38.18 27.58 -1.95
C ASP A 317 -38.87 28.18 -0.72
N VAL A 318 -38.16 28.24 0.40
CA VAL A 318 -38.70 28.68 1.70
C VAL A 318 -37.93 29.87 2.28
N ILE A 319 -37.21 30.62 1.43
CA ILE A 319 -36.30 31.68 1.88
C ILE A 319 -37.01 32.79 2.67
N TYR A 320 -38.25 33.12 2.29
CA TYR A 320 -39.08 34.13 2.99
C TYR A 320 -39.90 33.58 4.15
N VAL A 321 -39.86 32.26 4.38
CA VAL A 321 -40.58 31.62 5.48
C VAL A 321 -39.83 31.87 6.79
N ASP A 322 -40.56 32.39 7.78
CA ASP A 322 -40.07 32.59 9.14
C ASP A 322 -40.20 31.28 9.93
N ALA A 323 -39.07 30.64 10.22
CA ALA A 323 -39.02 29.36 10.92
C ALA A 323 -39.63 29.44 12.33
N SER A 324 -39.48 30.57 13.02
CA SER A 324 -40.02 30.76 14.37
C SER A 324 -41.55 30.78 14.33
N LYS A 325 -42.14 31.46 13.36
CA LYS A 325 -43.60 31.48 13.16
C LYS A 325 -44.15 30.12 12.78
N VAL A 326 -43.49 29.40 11.85
CA VAL A 326 -43.92 28.05 11.46
C VAL A 326 -43.85 27.08 12.65
N LYS A 327 -42.80 27.19 13.49
CA LYS A 327 -42.69 26.40 14.72
C LYS A 327 -43.84 26.70 15.69
N GLU A 328 -44.19 27.97 15.90
CA GLU A 328 -45.32 28.36 16.76
C GLU A 328 -46.65 27.81 16.26
N GLU A 329 -46.92 27.90 14.95
CA GLU A 329 -48.12 27.32 14.35
C GLU A 329 -48.13 25.79 14.47
N LEU A 330 -46.99 25.12 14.29
CA LEU A 330 -46.86 23.68 14.49
C LEU A 330 -47.23 23.27 15.92
N ILE A 331 -46.82 24.06 16.92
CA ILE A 331 -47.18 23.83 18.33
C ILE A 331 -48.68 24.02 18.56
N LYS A 332 -49.30 25.05 17.97
CA LYS A 332 -50.75 25.29 18.09
C LYS A 332 -51.56 24.14 17.49
N GLU A 333 -51.24 23.72 16.27
CA GLU A 333 -51.93 22.61 15.59
C GLU A 333 -51.79 21.28 16.35
N TRP A 334 -50.63 21.02 16.96
CA TRP A 334 -50.41 19.84 17.80
C TRP A 334 -51.15 19.91 19.14
N SER A 335 -51.37 21.12 19.67
CA SER A 335 -52.08 21.31 20.95
C SER A 335 -53.60 21.20 20.76
N ASN A 336 -54.10 21.64 19.59
CA ASN A 336 -55.52 21.57 19.23
C ASN A 336 -56.02 20.14 19.00
N THR A 337 -55.12 19.17 18.86
CA THR A 337 -55.49 17.75 18.61
C THR A 337 -56.10 17.06 19.84
N LYS A 338 -55.90 17.60 21.06
CA LYS A 338 -56.52 17.07 22.30
C LYS A 338 -58.02 17.34 22.43
N ILE A 339 -58.63 18.19 21.60
CA ILE A 339 -60.06 18.58 21.76
C ILE A 339 -61.04 17.64 21.03
N ASN A 340 -60.56 16.65 20.24
CA ASN A 340 -61.45 15.83 19.39
C ASN A 340 -61.38 14.31 19.61
N VAL A 341 -60.72 13.82 20.66
CA VAL A 341 -60.67 12.36 20.95
C VAL A 341 -61.87 11.88 21.78
N ASP A 342 -62.61 12.77 22.47
CA ASP A 342 -63.74 12.41 23.34
C ASP A 342 -65.11 12.29 22.64
N LYS A 343 -65.16 12.20 21.31
CA LYS A 343 -66.41 11.98 20.55
C LYS A 343 -66.33 10.81 19.57
N GLN A 344 -65.72 9.70 19.97
CA GLN A 344 -66.07 8.41 19.40
C GLN A 344 -67.18 7.78 20.25
N GLU A 345 -68.34 7.66 19.64
CA GLU A 345 -69.54 7.04 20.18
C GLU A 345 -69.24 5.68 20.81
N VAL A 346 -69.77 5.53 22.01
CA VAL A 346 -70.02 4.26 22.68
C VAL A 346 -70.86 3.39 21.75
N VAL A 347 -70.24 2.38 21.13
CA VAL A 347 -70.96 1.19 20.71
C VAL A 347 -70.64 0.11 21.72
N ASN A 348 -71.57 -0.07 22.64
CA ASN A 348 -71.64 -1.22 23.53
C ASN A 348 -71.50 -2.50 22.70
N ASN A 349 -70.60 -3.38 23.13
CA ASN A 349 -70.88 -4.81 23.10
C ASN A 349 -70.19 -5.44 24.31
N ASP A 350 -71.02 -5.86 25.25
CA ASP A 350 -70.69 -6.76 26.34
C ASP A 350 -69.95 -7.99 25.80
N PHE A 351 -68.81 -8.36 26.39
CA PHE A 351 -68.49 -9.76 26.67
C PHE A 351 -67.35 -9.91 27.70
N LYS A 352 -67.79 -10.12 28.95
CA LYS A 352 -67.26 -10.94 30.06
C LYS A 352 -65.80 -10.83 30.55
N GLU A 353 -65.71 -10.53 31.85
CA GLU A 353 -64.60 -10.68 32.79
C GLU A 353 -64.02 -12.10 32.90
N SER A 354 -62.71 -12.14 33.23
CA SER A 354 -61.95 -13.00 34.19
C SER A 354 -60.53 -13.20 33.62
N ASP A 355 -59.38 -12.95 34.26
CA ASP A 355 -59.00 -12.96 35.67
C ASP A 355 -57.69 -12.16 35.94
N THR A 356 -57.73 -11.33 36.98
CA THR A 356 -56.77 -11.02 38.07
C THR A 356 -55.24 -10.78 37.87
N PHE A 357 -54.81 -9.60 38.37
CA PHE A 357 -53.65 -9.29 39.28
C PHE A 357 -52.20 -9.56 38.81
N THR A 358 -51.18 -8.69 38.98
CA THR A 358 -50.85 -7.69 40.04
C THR A 358 -50.08 -6.49 39.48
N GLU A 359 -50.42 -5.29 39.97
CA GLU A 359 -49.54 -4.12 40.02
C GLU A 359 -48.31 -4.35 40.91
N LYS A 360 -47.17 -3.74 40.53
CA LYS A 360 -46.20 -3.21 41.48
C LYS A 360 -45.66 -1.87 40.96
N ASN A 361 -46.28 -0.79 41.46
CA ASN A 361 -45.64 0.52 41.57
C ASN A 361 -44.45 0.42 42.53
N VAL A 362 -43.30 0.97 42.14
CA VAL A 362 -42.37 1.60 43.07
C VAL A 362 -41.87 2.87 42.41
N ASP A 363 -42.42 3.98 42.86
CA ASP A 363 -41.89 5.33 42.69
C ASP A 363 -40.46 5.43 43.23
N LYS A 364 -39.57 6.08 42.47
CA LYS A 364 -38.50 6.90 43.04
C LYS A 364 -38.31 8.14 42.18
N GLU A 365 -38.99 9.21 42.60
CA GLU A 365 -38.49 10.57 42.43
C GLU A 365 -37.08 10.67 43.02
N VAL A 366 -36.14 11.23 42.26
CA VAL A 366 -35.05 12.02 42.82
C VAL A 366 -35.00 13.33 42.04
N VAL A 367 -35.30 14.40 42.76
CA VAL A 367 -35.32 15.80 42.33
C VAL A 367 -33.89 16.34 42.23
N ILE A 368 -33.59 16.92 41.07
CA ILE A 368 -32.81 18.13 40.73
C ILE A 368 -31.74 18.63 41.74
N SER A 369 -30.52 18.87 41.23
CA SER A 369 -29.71 20.03 41.63
C SER A 369 -29.23 20.78 40.37
N SER A 370 -29.55 22.06 40.34
CA SER A 370 -29.23 23.09 39.35
C SER A 370 -27.83 23.69 39.54
N GLU A 371 -27.39 24.43 38.52
CA GLU A 371 -26.33 25.46 38.52
C GLU A 371 -24.87 25.01 38.61
N GLU A 372 -24.18 25.12 37.47
CA GLU A 372 -22.81 25.64 37.46
C GLU A 372 -22.66 26.56 36.23
N GLU A 373 -22.65 27.87 36.49
CA GLU A 373 -22.23 28.92 35.56
C GLU A 373 -20.72 28.86 35.35
N ILE A 374 -20.26 28.82 34.09
CA ILE A 374 -18.95 29.36 33.67
C ILE A 374 -19.10 29.92 32.23
N PRO A 375 -18.33 30.93 31.80
CA PRO A 375 -18.80 32.27 31.51
C PRO A 375 -18.85 32.59 30.00
N SER A 376 -19.60 33.64 29.66
CA SER A 376 -19.58 34.31 28.37
C SER A 376 -18.29 35.11 28.13
N GLU A 377 -17.89 35.13 26.85
CA GLU A 377 -16.86 35.95 26.18
C GLU A 377 -15.38 35.53 26.32
N VAL A 378 -14.83 34.95 25.24
CA VAL A 378 -13.78 35.62 24.42
C VAL A 378 -13.98 35.21 22.95
N ILE A 379 -14.07 36.22 22.10
CA ILE A 379 -14.00 36.17 20.64
C ILE A 379 -12.59 35.72 20.23
N GLU A 380 -12.46 34.58 19.57
CA GLU A 380 -11.36 34.37 18.63
C GLU A 380 -11.91 33.78 17.34
N GLU A 381 -11.45 34.38 16.25
CA GLU A 381 -11.78 34.10 14.86
C GLU A 381 -11.88 32.60 14.59
N THR A 382 -12.96 32.22 13.90
CA THR A 382 -13.08 30.90 13.29
C THR A 382 -11.95 30.75 12.26
N LYS A 383 -10.80 30.27 12.73
CA LYS A 383 -9.82 29.59 11.89
C LYS A 383 -10.60 28.54 11.11
N GLN A 384 -10.55 28.70 9.79
CA GLN A 384 -10.91 27.69 8.81
C GLN A 384 -10.53 26.31 9.34
N ILE A 385 -11.53 25.46 9.55
CA ILE A 385 -11.29 24.01 9.60
C ILE A 385 -11.01 23.63 8.15
N VAL A 386 -9.76 23.85 7.77
CA VAL A 386 -9.10 23.22 6.63
C VAL A 386 -9.29 21.71 6.82
N PRO A 387 -9.80 20.97 5.82
CA PRO A 387 -9.79 19.52 5.89
C PRO A 387 -8.36 19.09 6.17
N GLU A 388 -8.17 18.22 7.16
CA GLU A 388 -6.88 17.65 7.50
C GLU A 388 -6.30 16.95 6.26
N VAL A 389 -5.54 17.73 5.48
CA VAL A 389 -4.65 17.24 4.44
C VAL A 389 -3.63 16.41 5.19
N ILE A 390 -3.77 15.10 5.10
CA ILE A 390 -2.66 14.18 5.33
C ILE A 390 -1.58 14.64 4.36
N LYS A 391 -0.62 15.41 4.84
CA LYS A 391 0.64 15.63 4.15
C LYS A 391 1.30 14.26 4.12
N ALA A 392 1.14 13.55 3.01
CA ALA A 392 2.10 12.53 2.64
C ALA A 392 3.46 13.26 2.54
N GLU A 393 4.43 12.84 3.35
CA GLU A 393 5.81 13.19 3.09
C GLU A 393 6.14 12.83 1.64
N PRO A 394 6.85 13.69 0.90
CA PRO A 394 7.27 13.35 -0.45
C PRO A 394 8.12 12.07 -0.36
N VAL A 395 7.64 11.02 -1.01
CA VAL A 395 8.44 9.84 -1.30
C VAL A 395 9.63 10.33 -2.11
N LYS A 396 10.82 10.27 -1.51
CA LYS A 396 12.07 10.54 -2.21
C LYS A 396 12.13 9.63 -3.43
N SER A 397 12.37 10.20 -4.61
CA SER A 397 12.62 9.44 -5.82
C SER A 397 13.81 8.50 -5.59
N LEU A 398 13.76 7.31 -6.17
CA LEU A 398 14.87 6.35 -6.17
C LEU A 398 16.17 6.93 -6.75
N GLU A 399 16.09 8.00 -7.54
CA GLU A 399 17.23 8.76 -8.05
C GLU A 399 18.02 9.52 -6.96
N GLU A 400 17.42 9.86 -5.81
CA GLU A 400 18.13 10.55 -4.73
C GLU A 400 18.93 9.59 -3.82
N ILE A 401 18.65 8.28 -3.88
CA ILE A 401 19.35 7.23 -3.12
C ILE A 401 20.55 6.67 -3.91
N LEU A 402 20.50 6.69 -5.25
CA LEU A 402 21.57 6.19 -6.12
C LEU A 402 22.62 7.26 -6.51
N GLY A 403 22.37 8.54 -6.25
CA GLY A 403 23.26 9.65 -6.64
C GLY A 403 24.43 9.97 -5.70
N LYS A 404 24.78 9.10 -4.73
CA LYS A 404 25.87 9.36 -3.78
C LYS A 404 27.01 8.34 -3.76
N GLU A 405 27.01 7.37 -4.69
CA GLU A 405 28.08 6.38 -4.79
C GLU A 405 28.94 6.49 -6.07
N GLU A 406 28.74 7.54 -6.88
CA GLU A 406 29.44 7.70 -8.17
C GLU A 406 30.16 9.06 -8.33
N LEU A 407 30.61 9.66 -7.23
CA LEU A 407 31.46 10.86 -7.26
C LEU A 407 32.64 10.74 -6.30
N ALA A 408 33.52 9.77 -6.58
CA ALA A 408 34.91 9.84 -6.16
C ALA A 408 35.74 8.84 -6.97
N LEU A 409 36.04 9.16 -8.23
CA LEU A 409 37.30 8.81 -8.89
C LEU A 409 37.34 9.49 -10.27
N GLU A 410 38.55 9.90 -10.67
CA GLU A 410 38.94 10.66 -11.88
C GLU A 410 38.86 12.20 -11.74
N GLU A 411 39.94 12.98 -11.83
CA GLU A 411 41.30 12.77 -12.35
C GLU A 411 42.29 13.69 -11.60
N LYS A 412 43.54 13.26 -11.46
CA LYS A 412 44.75 13.99 -11.94
C LYS A 412 46.03 13.14 -11.77
N PRO A 413 47.11 13.43 -12.51
CA PRO A 413 47.76 12.45 -13.38
C PRO A 413 49.08 11.89 -12.84
N VAL A 414 49.49 10.79 -13.48
CA VAL A 414 50.83 10.21 -13.67
C VAL A 414 52.02 11.02 -13.11
N LYS A 415 52.83 10.36 -12.26
CA LYS A 415 54.29 10.52 -12.21
C LYS A 415 55.00 9.28 -11.65
N GLU A 416 56.24 9.12 -12.09
CA GLU A 416 57.12 7.95 -12.08
C GLU A 416 57.62 7.46 -10.72
N GLU A 417 58.03 6.19 -10.74
CA GLU A 417 59.10 5.50 -10.00
C GLU A 417 59.49 5.96 -8.59
N THR A 418 59.43 5.05 -7.60
CA THR A 418 60.63 4.43 -6.98
C THR A 418 60.28 3.40 -5.87
N LYS A 419 61.22 2.47 -5.66
CA LYS A 419 61.25 1.35 -4.70
C LYS A 419 61.25 1.80 -3.23
N GLU A 420 60.63 1.00 -2.35
CA GLU A 420 61.21 0.34 -1.14
C GLU A 420 60.10 -0.18 -0.20
N VAL A 421 60.04 -1.50 0.06
CA VAL A 421 60.44 -2.22 1.30
C VAL A 421 59.47 -2.08 2.51
N ILE A 422 58.71 -3.16 2.74
CA ILE A 422 58.36 -3.87 4.00
C ILE A 422 58.08 -3.03 5.28
N LYS A 423 56.86 -3.16 5.83
CA LYS A 423 56.60 -3.79 7.16
C LYS A 423 55.11 -3.96 7.48
N GLU A 424 54.82 -5.11 8.06
CA GLU A 424 53.56 -5.53 8.67
C GLU A 424 53.06 -4.53 9.72
N GLU A 425 51.73 -4.38 9.81
CA GLU A 425 51.09 -4.37 11.13
C GLU A 425 49.67 -4.92 11.05
N VAL A 426 49.47 -6.02 11.76
CA VAL A 426 48.21 -6.71 12.01
C VAL A 426 47.39 -5.88 12.99
N LYS A 427 46.15 -5.55 12.65
CA LYS A 427 45.10 -5.30 13.64
C LYS A 427 43.80 -6.00 13.24
N ALA A 428 43.46 -6.99 14.07
CA ALA A 428 42.19 -7.66 14.10
C ALA A 428 41.09 -6.70 14.57
N GLU A 429 39.97 -6.68 13.88
CA GLU A 429 38.73 -6.10 14.40
C GLU A 429 37.58 -7.05 14.06
N GLU A 430 37.07 -7.70 15.11
CA GLU A 430 35.92 -8.61 15.09
C GLU A 430 34.66 -7.88 14.59
N LYS A 431 34.19 -8.19 13.37
CA LYS A 431 32.84 -7.83 12.96
C LYS A 431 31.86 -8.91 13.39
N LYS A 432 31.02 -8.56 14.37
CA LYS A 432 29.82 -9.29 14.76
C LYS A 432 28.88 -9.44 13.55
N ASN A 433 28.66 -10.67 13.11
CA ASN A 433 27.60 -11.01 12.17
C ASN A 433 26.22 -10.76 12.82
N LYS A 434 25.46 -9.79 12.29
CA LYS A 434 24.01 -9.78 12.40
C LYS A 434 23.43 -10.25 11.07
N ARG A 435 22.98 -11.50 11.09
CA ARG A 435 22.12 -12.14 10.09
C ARG A 435 20.79 -11.39 10.08
N ILE A 436 20.42 -10.80 8.95
CA ILE A 436 19.04 -10.41 8.67
C ILE A 436 18.54 -11.44 7.67
N GLU A 437 17.68 -12.35 8.13
CA GLU A 437 16.78 -13.11 7.27
C GLU A 437 15.74 -12.11 6.76
N LEU A 438 15.74 -11.86 5.45
CA LEU A 438 14.56 -11.37 4.76
C LEU A 438 13.91 -12.61 4.15
N ASP A 439 12.82 -13.05 4.78
CA ASP A 439 11.75 -13.67 4.03
C ASP A 439 11.21 -12.65 3.01
N TRP A 440 10.56 -13.19 1.97
CA TRP A 440 9.93 -12.60 0.78
C TRP A 440 10.68 -12.88 -0.52
#